data_AF-W6ZBC3-F1
#
_entry.id   AF-W6ZBC3-F1
#
_cell.length_a   1.000
_cell.length_b   1.000
_cell.length_c   1.000
_cell.angle_alpha   90.00
_cell.angle_beta   90.00
_cell.angle_gamma   90.00
#
_symmetry.space_group_name_H-M   'P 1'
#
loop_
_entity.id
_entity.type
_entity.pdbx_description
1 polymer ?
#
loop_
_entity_poly.entity_id
_entity_poly.type
_entity_poly.pdbx_seq_one_letter_code
_entity_poly.pdbx_strand_id
1 'polypeptide(L)'
;MTHLLPPMLLNLFAPRPPLRWVEPTDHAPEKRCTPKIGGIAQYMDALREYKDNDGYVPTDSWLQKRDRKKLEKKEKQEKLITEGVKNYKPSEDPKVQGDAFKTLFVSRLSYGITSDDLEREFGRYGPIERIRIVEDITQPEDAPPKKRKRGYAFIVFEREKDMKAAYKETDGIKIKDRRVLVDVERGRTVSGWRPRRFGGGLGG
;
A
#
# COMPACT_ATOMS: atom_id res chain seq x y z
N MET A 1 41.30 -64.86 -31.82
CA MET A 1 42.62 -64.95 -32.50
C MET A 1 43.76 -65.32 -31.54
N THR A 2 43.51 -66.06 -30.46
CA THR A 2 44.56 -66.60 -29.54
C THR A 2 44.95 -68.04 -29.86
N HIS A 3 44.15 -68.75 -30.68
CA HIS A 3 44.35 -70.15 -31.06
C HIS A 3 45.46 -70.38 -32.11
N LEU A 4 45.93 -69.32 -32.78
CA LEU A 4 47.05 -69.36 -33.75
C LEU A 4 48.37 -68.91 -33.14
N LEU A 5 48.42 -68.63 -31.83
CA LEU A 5 49.63 -68.19 -31.17
C LEU A 5 50.59 -69.39 -30.95
N PRO A 6 51.90 -69.13 -30.95
CA PRO A 6 52.89 -70.15 -30.60
C PRO A 6 52.57 -70.81 -29.25
N PRO A 7 52.88 -72.10 -29.06
CA PRO A 7 52.49 -72.86 -27.86
C PRO A 7 52.89 -72.21 -26.53
N MET A 8 54.04 -71.52 -26.48
CA MET A 8 54.47 -70.77 -25.30
C MET A 8 53.50 -69.67 -24.88
N LEU A 9 52.91 -68.95 -25.85
CA LEU A 9 51.93 -67.90 -25.58
C LEU A 9 50.53 -68.47 -25.34
N LEU A 10 50.20 -69.60 -25.97
CA LEU A 10 48.92 -70.27 -25.77
C LEU A 10 48.77 -70.80 -24.33
N ASN A 11 49.86 -71.26 -23.71
CA ASN A 11 49.89 -71.68 -22.31
C ASN A 11 49.53 -70.57 -21.30
N LEU A 12 49.74 -69.30 -21.65
CA LEU A 12 49.35 -68.17 -20.80
C LEU A 12 47.82 -68.00 -20.73
N PHE A 13 47.09 -68.56 -21.70
CA PHE A 13 45.63 -68.51 -21.77
C PHE A 13 44.97 -69.83 -21.34
N ALA A 14 45.69 -70.68 -20.60
CA ALA A 14 45.11 -71.89 -20.04
C ALA A 14 43.91 -71.52 -19.14
N PRO A 15 42.74 -72.17 -19.32
CA PRO A 15 41.58 -71.88 -18.49
C PRO A 15 41.90 -72.24 -17.04
N ARG A 16 41.29 -71.49 -16.11
CA ARG A 16 41.33 -71.84 -14.70
C ARG A 16 40.64 -73.20 -14.49
N PRO A 17 41.04 -73.96 -13.46
CA PRO A 17 40.30 -75.16 -13.07
C PRO A 17 38.82 -74.81 -12.83
N PRO A 18 37.89 -75.75 -13.08
CA PRO A 18 36.47 -75.50 -12.92
C PRO A 18 36.17 -75.06 -11.48
N LEU A 19 35.27 -74.10 -11.35
CA LEU A 19 34.87 -73.58 -10.04
C LEU A 19 34.15 -74.68 -9.25
N ARG A 20 34.42 -74.76 -7.95
CA ARG A 20 33.66 -75.60 -7.04
C ARG A 20 32.23 -75.07 -6.97
N TRP A 21 31.27 -75.93 -7.27
CA TRP A 21 29.87 -75.59 -7.11
C TRP A 21 29.52 -75.46 -5.61
N VAL A 22 28.72 -74.44 -5.30
CA VAL A 22 28.16 -74.15 -3.99
C VAL A 22 26.69 -73.81 -4.19
N GLU A 23 25.85 -74.20 -3.24
CA GLU A 23 24.42 -73.86 -3.26
C GLU A 23 24.22 -72.34 -3.33
N PRO A 24 23.37 -71.83 -4.25
CA PRO A 24 23.03 -70.41 -4.29
C PRO A 24 22.40 -69.94 -2.98
N THR A 25 22.76 -68.73 -2.56
CA THR A 25 22.20 -68.09 -1.35
C THR A 25 20.77 -67.59 -1.54
N ASP A 26 20.32 -67.47 -2.79
CA ASP A 26 19.02 -66.91 -3.15
C ASP A 26 18.01 -68.04 -3.43
N HIS A 27 16.73 -67.68 -3.40
CA HIS A 27 15.65 -68.59 -3.74
C HIS A 27 15.60 -68.83 -5.26
N ALA A 28 15.20 -70.04 -5.64
CA ALA A 28 14.89 -70.38 -7.01
C ALA A 28 13.82 -69.42 -7.56
N PRO A 29 13.89 -69.00 -8.85
CA PRO A 29 12.98 -68.01 -9.42
C PRO A 29 11.49 -68.27 -9.17
N GLU A 30 11.07 -69.53 -9.17
CA GLU A 30 9.69 -69.96 -8.92
C GLU A 30 9.19 -69.68 -7.49
N LYS A 31 10.12 -69.61 -6.54
CA LYS A 31 9.83 -69.37 -5.12
C LYS A 31 10.03 -67.90 -4.74
N ARG A 32 10.47 -67.06 -5.67
CA ARG A 32 10.62 -65.63 -5.43
C ARG A 32 9.25 -64.97 -5.44
N CYS A 33 8.76 -64.60 -4.27
CA CYS A 33 7.54 -63.83 -4.12
C CYS A 33 7.75 -62.66 -3.17
N THR A 34 7.04 -61.56 -3.43
CA THR A 34 6.92 -60.45 -2.49
C THR A 34 5.80 -60.73 -1.48
N PRO A 35 5.75 -60.00 -0.36
CA PRO A 35 4.61 -60.04 0.54
C PRO A 35 3.28 -59.78 -0.20
N LYS A 36 2.20 -60.40 0.28
CA LYS A 36 0.85 -60.17 -0.27
C LYS A 36 0.40 -58.77 0.10
N ILE A 37 0.05 -57.96 -0.89
CA ILE A 37 -0.49 -56.61 -0.69
C ILE A 37 -2.00 -56.74 -0.41
N GLY A 38 -2.47 -56.14 0.68
CA GLY A 38 -3.89 -56.07 1.05
C GLY A 38 -4.60 -54.84 0.48
N GLY A 39 -5.92 -54.75 0.68
CA GLY A 39 -6.71 -53.58 0.31
C GLY A 39 -6.62 -52.45 1.35
N ILE A 40 -7.13 -51.27 0.99
CA ILE A 40 -7.08 -50.05 1.84
C ILE A 40 -8.27 -49.99 2.83
N ALA A 41 -9.20 -50.94 2.77
CA ALA A 41 -10.45 -50.93 3.56
C ALA A 41 -10.22 -50.80 5.08
N GLN A 42 -9.11 -51.31 5.60
CA GLN A 42 -8.74 -51.19 7.01
C GLN A 42 -8.54 -49.74 7.50
N TYR A 43 -8.36 -48.78 6.59
CA TYR A 43 -8.14 -47.37 6.92
C TYR A 43 -9.40 -46.50 6.79
N MET A 44 -10.56 -47.10 6.49
CA MET A 44 -11.79 -46.33 6.28
C MET A 44 -12.25 -45.59 7.54
N ASP A 45 -12.08 -46.19 8.72
CA ASP A 45 -12.46 -45.54 9.98
C ASP A 45 -11.52 -44.38 10.33
N ALA A 46 -10.21 -44.56 10.12
CA ALA A 46 -9.22 -43.48 10.28
C ALA A 46 -9.46 -42.33 9.29
N LEU A 47 -9.94 -42.62 8.08
CA LEU A 47 -10.29 -41.59 7.09
C LEU A 47 -11.53 -40.78 7.49
N ARG A 48 -12.50 -41.41 8.18
CA ARG A 48 -13.66 -40.71 8.74
C ARG A 48 -13.23 -39.77 9.87
N GLU A 49 -12.42 -40.27 10.80
CA GLU A 49 -11.89 -39.46 11.90
C GLU A 49 -11.04 -38.28 11.40
N TYR A 50 -10.22 -38.50 10.36
CA TYR A 50 -9.47 -37.43 9.71
C TYR A 50 -10.41 -36.37 9.12
N LYS A 51 -11.45 -36.78 8.38
CA LYS A 51 -12.37 -35.84 7.74
C LYS A 51 -13.13 -35.00 8.76
N ASP A 52 -13.50 -35.57 9.90
CA ASP A 52 -14.20 -34.85 10.95
C ASP A 52 -13.29 -33.86 11.70
N ASN A 53 -11.96 -34.07 11.67
CA ASN A 53 -10.97 -33.29 12.42
C ASN A 53 -9.86 -32.64 11.56
N ASP A 54 -10.01 -32.57 10.24
CA ASP A 54 -8.93 -32.14 9.34
C ASP A 54 -8.54 -30.66 9.54
N GLY A 55 -9.46 -29.87 10.11
CA GLY A 55 -9.27 -28.44 10.35
C GLY A 55 -8.91 -27.68 9.08
N TYR A 56 -9.27 -28.21 7.91
CA TYR A 56 -8.79 -27.67 6.65
C TYR A 56 -9.42 -26.31 6.38
N VAL A 57 -8.59 -25.27 6.44
CA VAL A 57 -8.96 -23.92 6.03
C VAL A 57 -8.38 -23.68 4.64
N PRO A 58 -9.22 -23.59 3.58
CA PRO A 58 -8.75 -23.29 2.24
C PRO A 58 -7.91 -22.02 2.23
N THR A 59 -6.69 -22.12 1.70
CA THR A 59 -5.83 -20.94 1.56
C THR A 59 -6.33 -20.11 0.39
N ASP A 60 -6.52 -18.81 0.63
CA ASP A 60 -6.92 -17.89 -0.44
C ASP A 60 -5.91 -17.90 -1.60
N SER A 61 -6.43 -18.01 -2.81
CA SER A 61 -5.69 -17.69 -4.03
C SER A 61 -5.20 -16.24 -3.99
N TRP A 62 -4.09 -15.94 -4.68
CA TRP A 62 -3.60 -14.58 -4.80
C TRP A 62 -4.67 -13.60 -5.32
N LEU A 63 -5.53 -14.05 -6.24
CA LEU A 63 -6.64 -13.26 -6.78
C LEU A 63 -7.64 -12.89 -5.67
N GLN A 64 -8.02 -13.87 -4.84
CA GLN A 64 -8.92 -13.67 -3.70
C GLN A 64 -8.31 -12.72 -2.66
N LYS A 65 -7.01 -12.87 -2.34
CA LYS A 65 -6.31 -11.94 -1.43
C LYS A 65 -6.28 -10.51 -1.97
N ARG A 66 -6.07 -10.34 -3.28
CA ARG A 66 -6.07 -9.03 -3.94
C ARG A 66 -7.46 -8.39 -3.88
N ASP A 67 -8.48 -9.15 -4.20
CA ASP A 67 -9.86 -8.67 -4.24
C ASP A 67 -10.37 -8.34 -2.82
N ARG A 68 -10.02 -9.16 -1.82
CA ARG A 68 -10.26 -8.84 -0.40
C ARG A 68 -9.64 -7.51 0.00
N LYS A 69 -8.33 -7.32 -0.25
CA LYS A 69 -7.66 -6.05 0.07
C LYS A 69 -8.29 -4.85 -0.62
N LYS A 70 -8.77 -5.04 -1.87
CA LYS A 70 -9.47 -3.98 -2.62
C LYS A 70 -10.81 -3.64 -1.97
N LEU A 71 -11.58 -4.65 -1.55
CA LEU A 71 -12.85 -4.47 -0.85
C LEU A 71 -12.64 -3.81 0.51
N GLU A 72 -11.71 -4.30 1.33
CA GLU A 72 -11.36 -3.71 2.63
C GLU A 72 -10.95 -2.23 2.50
N LYS A 73 -10.14 -1.90 1.50
CA LYS A 73 -9.74 -0.51 1.23
C LYS A 73 -10.93 0.34 0.79
N LYS A 74 -11.84 -0.21 -0.03
CA LYS A 74 -13.05 0.48 -0.47
C LYS A 74 -13.99 0.74 0.71
N GLU A 75 -14.23 -0.26 1.55
CA GLU A 75 -15.04 -0.13 2.76
C GLU A 75 -14.45 0.90 3.74
N LYS A 76 -13.12 0.86 3.95
CA LYS A 76 -12.46 1.86 4.79
C LYS A 76 -12.62 3.28 4.23
N GLN A 77 -12.51 3.44 2.92
CA GLN A 77 -12.73 4.72 2.27
C GLN A 77 -14.19 5.18 2.38
N GLU A 78 -15.14 4.27 2.24
CA GLU A 78 -16.57 4.55 2.37
C GLU A 78 -16.96 4.93 3.80
N LYS A 79 -16.42 4.23 4.80
CA LYS A 79 -16.54 4.61 6.22
C LYS A 79 -15.95 5.98 6.49
N LEU A 80 -14.75 6.27 5.97
CA LEU A 80 -14.13 7.59 6.09
C LEU A 80 -14.99 8.70 5.49
N ILE A 81 -15.61 8.46 4.32
CA ILE A 81 -16.47 9.45 3.67
C ILE A 81 -17.77 9.63 4.47
N THR A 82 -18.42 8.56 4.89
CA THR A 82 -19.71 8.63 5.58
C THR A 82 -19.59 9.18 7.00
N GLU A 83 -18.72 8.61 7.82
CA GLU A 83 -18.49 9.05 9.21
C GLU A 83 -17.74 10.37 9.28
N GLY A 84 -16.72 10.53 8.41
CA GLY A 84 -15.89 11.73 8.41
C GLY A 84 -16.64 12.98 7.97
N VAL A 85 -17.61 12.86 7.04
CA VAL A 85 -18.47 14.00 6.66
C VAL A 85 -19.42 14.37 7.81
N LYS A 86 -19.98 13.39 8.53
CA LYS A 86 -20.85 13.66 9.70
C LYS A 86 -20.13 14.44 10.79
N ASN A 87 -18.86 14.10 11.04
CA ASN A 87 -18.02 14.75 12.05
C ASN A 87 -17.34 16.04 11.56
N TYR A 88 -17.47 16.38 10.27
CA TYR A 88 -16.80 17.54 9.70
C TYR A 88 -17.66 18.80 9.85
N LYS A 89 -17.36 19.59 10.88
CA LYS A 89 -17.98 20.88 11.14
C LYS A 89 -16.93 21.99 11.22
N PRO A 90 -16.64 22.71 10.13
CA PRO A 90 -15.59 23.73 10.10
C PRO A 90 -15.90 24.94 10.99
N SER A 91 -17.18 25.19 11.31
CA SER A 91 -17.59 26.28 12.21
C SER A 91 -17.26 26.02 13.69
N GLU A 92 -17.08 24.75 14.09
CA GLU A 92 -16.74 24.36 15.46
C GLU A 92 -15.22 24.20 15.66
N ASP A 93 -14.39 24.32 14.60
CA ASP A 93 -12.93 24.16 14.69
C ASP A 93 -12.28 25.41 15.32
N PRO A 94 -11.64 25.31 16.50
CA PRO A 94 -11.04 26.46 17.19
C PRO A 94 -9.90 27.11 16.40
N LYS A 95 -9.31 26.39 15.45
CA LYS A 95 -8.23 26.90 14.62
C LYS A 95 -8.75 27.78 13.48
N VAL A 96 -10.03 27.65 13.12
CA VAL A 96 -10.70 28.46 12.09
C VAL A 96 -11.32 29.67 12.78
N GLN A 97 -10.80 30.86 12.48
CA GLN A 97 -11.18 32.11 13.15
C GLN A 97 -11.41 33.21 12.12
N GLY A 98 -12.13 34.25 12.51
CA GLY A 98 -12.49 35.36 11.63
C GLY A 98 -13.69 35.06 10.72
N ASP A 99 -14.07 36.07 9.94
CA ASP A 99 -15.19 35.99 9.00
C ASP A 99 -14.81 35.20 7.74
N ALA A 100 -15.64 34.21 7.40
CA ALA A 100 -15.43 33.35 6.24
C ALA A 100 -15.48 34.13 4.92
N PHE A 101 -16.29 35.20 4.84
CA PHE A 101 -16.37 36.04 3.63
C PHE A 101 -15.16 36.96 3.46
N LYS A 102 -14.34 37.15 4.50
CA LYS A 102 -13.09 37.91 4.45
C LYS A 102 -11.86 37.01 4.37
N THR A 103 -12.06 35.69 4.29
CA THR A 103 -10.99 34.70 4.31
C THR A 103 -10.65 34.24 2.90
N LEU A 104 -9.39 34.45 2.51
CA LEU A 104 -8.78 33.95 1.29
C LEU A 104 -8.12 32.60 1.54
N PHE A 105 -8.38 31.63 0.68
CA PHE A 105 -7.71 30.34 0.65
C PHE A 105 -6.58 30.38 -0.38
N VAL A 106 -5.35 30.06 0.04
CA VAL A 106 -4.19 30.02 -0.84
C VAL A 106 -3.59 28.62 -0.79
N SER A 107 -3.44 27.97 -1.94
CA SER A 107 -2.92 26.61 -2.06
C SER A 107 -1.76 26.52 -3.05
N ARG A 108 -1.12 25.34 -3.11
CA ARG A 108 0.11 25.08 -3.88
C ARG A 108 1.32 25.90 -3.44
N LEU A 109 1.28 26.43 -2.21
CA LEU A 109 2.39 27.17 -1.60
C LEU A 109 3.66 26.32 -1.51
N SER A 110 4.81 26.99 -1.57
CA SER A 110 6.09 26.36 -1.25
C SER A 110 6.13 25.95 0.22
N TYR A 111 6.68 24.77 0.52
CA TYR A 111 6.83 24.31 1.91
C TYR A 111 7.80 25.17 2.73
N GLY A 112 8.65 25.97 2.07
CA GLY A 112 9.53 26.93 2.72
C GLY A 112 8.90 28.31 2.94
N ILE A 113 7.61 28.51 2.66
CA ILE A 113 6.92 29.80 2.84
C ILE A 113 6.81 30.15 4.34
N THR A 114 7.05 31.42 4.70
CA THR A 114 6.80 31.94 6.05
C THR A 114 5.53 32.80 6.06
N SER A 115 5.03 33.14 7.25
CA SER A 115 3.95 34.13 7.42
C SER A 115 4.30 35.44 6.75
N ASP A 116 5.53 35.90 6.94
CA ASP A 116 6.00 37.21 6.51
C ASP A 116 6.08 37.32 4.98
N ASP A 117 6.36 36.20 4.29
CA ASP A 117 6.27 36.15 2.84
C ASP A 117 4.83 36.35 2.36
N LEU A 118 3.86 35.70 3.02
CA LEU A 118 2.45 35.86 2.68
C LEU A 118 1.96 37.26 3.01
N GLU A 119 2.41 37.84 4.12
CA GLU A 119 2.09 39.21 4.50
C GLU A 119 2.64 40.22 3.49
N ARG A 120 3.87 40.05 3.02
CA ARG A 120 4.46 40.89 1.96
C ARG A 120 3.70 40.78 0.64
N GLU A 121 3.35 39.56 0.22
CA GLU A 121 2.71 39.34 -1.07
C GLU A 121 1.22 39.75 -1.08
N PHE A 122 0.48 39.46 -0.01
CA PHE A 122 -0.96 39.71 0.07
C PHE A 122 -1.33 41.02 0.79
N GLY A 123 -0.42 41.61 1.59
CA GLY A 123 -0.65 42.86 2.31
C GLY A 123 -0.79 44.07 1.39
N ARG A 124 -0.32 43.98 0.13
CA ARG A 124 -0.50 45.04 -0.89
C ARG A 124 -1.98 45.31 -1.22
N TYR A 125 -2.87 44.35 -0.99
CA TYR A 125 -4.29 44.46 -1.31
C TYR A 125 -5.11 45.06 -0.17
N GLY A 126 -4.62 44.96 1.06
CA GLY A 126 -5.28 45.49 2.24
C GLY A 126 -4.69 44.93 3.53
N PRO A 127 -5.06 45.51 4.69
CA PRO A 127 -4.61 45.05 5.99
C PRO A 127 -5.10 43.63 6.28
N ILE A 128 -4.16 42.81 6.76
CA ILE A 128 -4.39 41.40 7.09
C ILE A 128 -4.62 41.29 8.59
N GLU A 129 -5.74 40.70 8.98
CA GLU A 129 -6.09 40.42 10.38
C GLU A 129 -5.31 39.19 10.89
N ARG A 130 -5.24 38.13 10.09
CA ARG A 130 -4.62 36.87 10.50
C ARG A 130 -4.15 36.02 9.32
N ILE A 131 -2.97 35.42 9.47
CA ILE A 131 -2.45 34.40 8.55
C ILE A 131 -2.36 33.06 9.28
N ARG A 132 -2.94 32.01 8.70
CA ARG A 132 -2.82 30.64 9.20
C ARG A 132 -2.30 29.72 8.11
N ILE A 133 -1.04 29.31 8.22
CA ILE A 133 -0.48 28.23 7.39
C ILE A 133 -0.89 26.89 8.01
N VAL A 134 -1.41 25.97 7.19
CA VAL A 134 -1.85 24.67 7.70
C VAL A 134 -0.71 23.66 7.72
N GLU A 135 -0.50 23.09 8.91
CA GLU A 135 0.52 22.09 9.18
C GLU A 135 -0.10 20.73 9.52
N ASP A 136 0.67 19.67 9.33
CA ASP A 136 0.33 18.30 9.67
C ASP A 136 0.58 18.04 11.15
N ILE A 137 -0.50 17.90 11.90
CA ILE A 137 -0.49 17.72 13.36
C ILE A 137 0.17 16.38 13.75
N THR A 138 0.25 15.43 12.82
CA THR A 138 0.85 14.11 13.09
C THR A 138 2.37 14.13 13.11
N GLN A 139 2.99 15.18 12.56
CA GLN A 139 4.44 15.27 12.46
C GLN A 139 5.01 16.06 13.65
N PRO A 140 6.19 15.68 14.16
CA PRO A 140 6.88 16.46 15.19
C PRO A 140 7.31 17.83 14.64
N GLU A 141 7.48 18.81 15.53
CA GLU A 141 7.84 20.17 15.13
C GLU A 141 9.20 20.23 14.40
N ASP A 142 10.13 19.35 14.77
CA ASP A 142 11.46 19.22 14.16
C ASP A 142 11.44 18.55 12.77
N ALA A 143 10.28 18.08 12.31
CA ALA A 143 10.18 17.46 11.01
C ALA A 143 10.50 18.48 9.89
N PRO A 144 11.13 18.02 8.79
CA PRO A 144 11.44 18.90 7.67
C PRO A 144 10.15 19.56 7.13
N PRO A 145 10.19 20.82 6.67
CA PRO A 145 9.01 21.57 6.25
C PRO A 145 8.15 20.86 5.21
N LYS A 146 8.77 20.03 4.35
CA LYS A 146 8.10 19.21 3.34
C LYS A 146 7.14 18.17 3.93
N LYS A 147 7.42 17.68 5.13
CA LYS A 147 6.55 16.74 5.86
C LYS A 147 5.58 17.49 6.77
N ARG A 148 6.03 18.61 7.39
CA ARG A 148 5.25 19.36 8.37
C ARG A 148 4.20 20.27 7.75
N LYS A 149 4.50 21.01 6.68
CA LYS A 149 3.54 21.96 6.07
C LYS A 149 2.70 21.28 4.99
N ARG A 150 1.39 21.51 4.98
CA ARG A 150 0.49 20.94 3.98
C ARG A 150 0.50 21.70 2.64
N GLY A 151 1.09 22.90 2.60
CA GLY A 151 1.22 23.70 1.38
C GLY A 151 -0.02 24.54 1.02
N TYR A 152 -0.82 24.88 2.02
CA TYR A 152 -1.93 25.84 1.89
C TYR A 152 -2.09 26.67 3.16
N ALA A 153 -2.71 27.84 3.02
CA ALA A 153 -2.92 28.81 4.08
C ALA A 153 -4.30 29.47 3.94
N PHE A 154 -4.79 30.01 5.06
CA PHE A 154 -5.95 30.89 5.13
C PHE A 154 -5.49 32.27 5.57
N ILE A 155 -5.90 33.31 4.83
CA ILE A 155 -5.56 34.71 5.10
C ILE A 155 -6.87 35.45 5.34
N VAL A 156 -7.04 35.99 6.55
CA VAL A 156 -8.20 36.79 6.92
C VAL A 156 -7.84 38.25 6.73
N PHE A 157 -8.58 38.95 5.87
CA PHE A 157 -8.46 40.40 5.69
C PHE A 157 -9.40 41.14 6.64
N GLU A 158 -9.10 42.38 6.99
CA GLU A 158 -10.02 43.20 7.78
C GLU A 158 -11.30 43.52 7.00
N ARG A 159 -11.18 43.71 5.68
CA ARG A 159 -12.26 44.11 4.77
C ARG A 159 -12.50 43.07 3.69
N GLU A 160 -13.77 42.80 3.42
CA GLU A 160 -14.19 41.86 2.37
C GLU A 160 -13.78 42.33 0.96
N LYS A 161 -13.78 43.65 0.72
CA LYS A 161 -13.38 44.24 -0.57
C LYS A 161 -11.94 43.89 -0.93
N ASP A 162 -11.05 43.90 0.06
CA ASP A 162 -9.62 43.66 -0.10
C ASP A 162 -9.36 42.17 -0.41
N MET A 163 -10.09 41.27 0.28
CA MET A 163 -10.10 39.84 -0.04
C MET A 163 -10.54 39.59 -1.50
N LYS A 164 -11.63 40.24 -1.93
CA LYS A 164 -12.15 40.13 -3.31
C LYS A 164 -11.17 40.67 -4.35
N ALA A 165 -10.44 41.73 -4.05
CA ALA A 165 -9.40 42.26 -4.91
C ALA A 165 -8.23 41.27 -5.02
N ALA A 166 -7.75 40.76 -3.89
CA ALA A 166 -6.71 39.74 -3.84
C ALA A 166 -7.11 38.50 -4.65
N TYR A 167 -8.32 37.98 -4.48
CA TYR A 167 -8.82 36.81 -5.22
C TYR A 167 -8.74 36.98 -6.74
N LYS A 168 -9.02 38.17 -7.28
CA LYS A 168 -9.00 38.43 -8.72
C LYS A 168 -7.60 38.56 -9.30
N GLU A 169 -6.67 39.13 -8.54
CA GLU A 169 -5.34 39.51 -9.06
C GLU A 169 -4.22 38.52 -8.68
N THR A 170 -4.40 37.73 -7.63
CA THR A 170 -3.35 36.85 -7.11
C THR A 170 -3.44 35.41 -7.60
N ASP A 171 -4.47 35.03 -8.36
CA ASP A 171 -4.53 33.67 -8.87
C ASP A 171 -3.41 33.39 -9.88
N GLY A 172 -2.65 32.33 -9.64
CA GLY A 172 -1.56 31.91 -10.51
C GLY A 172 -0.24 32.69 -10.35
N ILE A 173 -0.12 33.63 -9.40
CA ILE A 173 1.14 34.34 -9.12
C ILE A 173 2.23 33.37 -8.65
N LYS A 174 3.49 33.70 -8.91
CA LYS A 174 4.64 32.88 -8.49
C LYS A 174 5.17 33.38 -7.14
N ILE A 175 5.10 32.54 -6.12
CA ILE A 175 5.73 32.79 -4.82
C ILE A 175 6.77 31.70 -4.57
N LYS A 176 8.03 32.09 -4.31
CA LYS A 176 9.17 31.16 -4.15
C LYS A 176 9.22 30.10 -5.27
N ASP A 177 9.14 30.58 -6.52
CA ASP A 177 9.16 29.79 -7.76
C ASP A 177 8.01 28.78 -7.93
N ARG A 178 6.92 28.94 -7.18
CA ARG A 178 5.72 28.11 -7.33
C ARG A 178 4.50 28.95 -7.64
N ARG A 179 3.74 28.54 -8.67
CA ARG A 179 2.45 29.14 -8.99
C ARG A 179 1.43 28.73 -7.94
N VAL A 180 0.90 29.71 -7.22
CA VAL A 180 -0.11 29.50 -6.20
C VAL A 180 -1.50 29.44 -6.84
N LEU A 181 -2.42 28.73 -6.20
CA LEU A 181 -3.84 28.77 -6.56
C LEU A 181 -4.58 29.49 -5.44
N VAL A 182 -5.38 30.48 -5.81
CA VAL A 182 -6.11 31.31 -4.86
C VAL A 182 -7.60 31.05 -5.03
N ASP A 183 -8.31 30.87 -3.92
CA ASP A 183 -9.76 30.68 -3.89
C ASP A 183 -10.38 31.38 -2.68
N VAL A 184 -11.69 31.50 -2.66
CA VAL A 184 -12.42 31.93 -1.46
C VAL A 184 -12.54 30.78 -0.46
N GLU A 185 -12.73 31.08 0.83
CA GLU A 185 -12.94 30.04 1.83
C GLU A 185 -14.31 29.34 1.63
N ARG A 186 -14.33 28.20 0.95
CA ARG A 186 -15.56 27.41 0.72
C ARG A 186 -16.03 26.61 1.94
N GLY A 187 -15.15 26.43 2.93
CA GLY A 187 -15.38 25.64 4.14
C GLY A 187 -16.67 26.00 4.88
N ARG A 188 -16.85 27.30 5.12
CA ARG A 188 -17.98 27.87 5.86
C ARG A 188 -18.99 28.62 4.98
N THR A 189 -18.67 28.87 3.71
CA THR A 189 -19.52 29.71 2.82
C THR A 189 -20.37 28.92 1.83
N VAL A 190 -19.90 27.78 1.32
CA VAL A 190 -20.58 27.03 0.26
C VAL A 190 -21.35 25.85 0.85
N SER A 191 -22.68 25.84 0.63
CA SER A 191 -23.53 24.72 1.05
C SER A 191 -23.13 23.42 0.35
N GLY A 192 -23.09 22.32 1.10
CA GLY A 192 -22.69 21.00 0.59
C GLY A 192 -21.19 20.85 0.29
N TRP A 193 -20.36 21.86 0.61
CA TRP A 193 -18.92 21.77 0.42
C TRP A 193 -18.31 20.68 1.31
N ARG A 194 -17.49 19.83 0.69
CA ARG A 194 -16.67 18.84 1.40
C ARG A 194 -15.23 18.83 0.87
N PRO A 195 -14.22 18.72 1.75
CA PRO A 195 -12.82 18.69 1.36
C PRO A 195 -12.44 17.42 0.59
N ARG A 196 -11.29 17.45 -0.09
CA ARG A 196 -10.78 16.33 -0.93
C ARG A 196 -10.71 14.98 -0.21
N ARG A 197 -10.35 14.98 1.08
CA ARG A 197 -10.25 13.74 1.89
C ARG A 197 -11.58 12.96 1.99
N PHE A 198 -12.70 13.64 1.76
CA PHE A 198 -14.05 13.06 1.78
C PHE A 198 -14.67 12.97 0.37
N GLY A 199 -13.85 12.91 -0.69
CA GLY A 199 -14.33 12.75 -2.06
C GLY A 199 -15.04 13.99 -2.64
N GLY A 200 -14.70 15.18 -2.15
CA GLY A 200 -15.05 16.45 -2.80
C GLY A 200 -13.80 17.23 -3.18
N GLY A 201 -13.80 18.52 -2.86
CA GLY A 201 -12.74 19.46 -3.24
C GLY A 201 -12.77 19.86 -4.71
N LEU A 202 -11.99 20.88 -5.05
CA LEU A 202 -11.84 21.39 -6.42
C LEU A 202 -10.42 21.15 -6.95
N GLY A 203 -10.30 21.10 -8.27
CA GLY A 203 -9.06 20.91 -9.02
C GLY A 203 -8.71 19.43 -9.25
N GLY A 204 -8.65 19.04 -10.52
CA GLY A 204 -8.11 17.76 -10.99
C GLY A 204 -6.75 17.97 -11.63
#